data_AF-A0A8C4H7G5-F1
#
_entry.id   AF-A0A8C4H7G5-F1
#
_cell.length_a   1.000
_cell.length_b   1.000
_cell.length_c   1.000
_cell.angle_alpha   90.00
_cell.angle_beta   90.00
_cell.angle_gamma   90.00
#
_symmetry.space_group_name_H-M   'P 1'
#
loop_
_entity.id
_entity.type
_entity.pdbx_description
1 polymer ?
#
loop_
_entity_poly.entity_id
_entity_poly.type
_entity_poly.pdbx_seq_one_letter_code
_entity_poly.pdbx_strand_id
1 'polypeptide(L)'
;MEAGILLDGNPPVRTLYPRPGGSITVECFFTVSGSRKYFCKDDCKEKYILVETTGDRGQKGRYRIRYLRGFPTGGFVYVSITQLTQSDSGQYRCGLDRPFLPDPYQEFRIIKVFTDSLSHFSQQDFFLSVCCCFFVSTKPKGEATGNTHNFPFLTENRRTI
;
A
#
# COMPACT_ATOMS: atom_id res chain seq x y z
N MET A 1 -22.83 4.00 35.72
CA MET A 1 -22.71 4.92 34.58
C MET A 1 -21.91 4.19 33.53
N GLU A 2 -22.57 3.54 32.57
CA GLU A 2 -21.90 3.05 31.37
C GLU A 2 -22.20 4.03 30.25
N ALA A 3 -21.14 4.58 29.67
CA ALA A 3 -21.23 5.41 28.48
C ALA A 3 -21.38 4.47 27.28
N GLY A 4 -22.61 4.33 26.78
CA GLY A 4 -22.85 3.73 25.46
C GLY A 4 -22.34 4.69 24.38
N ILE A 5 -21.39 4.23 23.59
CA ILE A 5 -20.94 4.92 22.38
C ILE A 5 -22.10 4.89 21.38
N LEU A 6 -22.58 6.06 20.99
CA LEU A 6 -23.56 6.22 19.92
C LEU A 6 -22.95 5.66 18.63
N LEU A 7 -23.48 4.54 18.13
CA LEU A 7 -23.20 4.10 16.78
C LEU A 7 -24.01 5.01 15.85
N ASP A 8 -23.35 6.03 15.30
CA ASP A 8 -23.84 6.77 14.14
C ASP A 8 -24.31 5.74 13.11
N GLY A 9 -25.59 5.79 12.74
CA GLY A 9 -26.33 4.78 11.99
C GLY A 9 -25.88 4.55 10.53
N ASN A 10 -24.58 4.55 10.25
CA ASN A 10 -24.00 4.11 9.00
C ASN A 10 -23.59 2.63 9.14
N PRO A 11 -24.02 1.72 8.23
CA PRO A 11 -23.57 0.34 8.27
C PRO A 11 -22.04 0.25 8.28
N PRO A 12 -21.45 -0.76 8.97
CA PRO A 12 -20.02 -0.90 9.05
C PRO A 12 -19.43 -1.15 7.66
N VAL A 13 -18.48 -0.30 7.24
CA VAL A 13 -17.76 -0.46 5.97
C VAL A 13 -16.97 -1.77 6.01
N ARG A 14 -17.17 -2.62 4.99
CA ARG A 14 -16.46 -3.90 4.86
C ARG A 14 -14.95 -3.65 4.79
N THR A 15 -14.20 -4.17 5.76
CA THR A 15 -12.74 -3.99 5.84
C THR A 15 -12.01 -5.31 5.57
N LEU A 16 -10.99 -5.27 4.71
CA LEU A 16 -10.20 -6.43 4.30
C LEU A 16 -8.75 -6.27 4.76
N TYR A 17 -8.17 -7.38 5.23
CA TYR A 17 -6.80 -7.46 5.74
C TYR A 17 -5.91 -8.41 4.92
N PRO A 18 -5.62 -8.11 3.64
CA PRO A 18 -4.84 -9.00 2.82
C PRO A 18 -3.34 -8.92 3.12
N ARG A 19 -2.64 -10.03 2.88
CA ARG A 19 -1.17 -10.08 2.98
C ARG A 19 -0.51 -9.26 1.86
N PRO A 20 0.65 -8.62 2.11
CA PRO A 20 1.49 -8.05 1.07
C PRO A 20 1.86 -9.08 -0.01
N GLY A 21 1.99 -8.63 -1.26
CA GLY A 21 2.24 -9.47 -2.43
C GLY A 21 1.05 -10.34 -2.88
N GLY A 22 0.03 -10.50 -2.04
CA GLY A 22 -1.14 -11.33 -2.31
C GLY A 22 -2.09 -10.74 -3.36
N SER A 23 -3.24 -11.38 -3.52
CA SER A 23 -4.33 -10.89 -4.36
C SER A 23 -5.64 -10.93 -3.59
N ILE A 24 -6.54 -10.00 -3.88
CA ILE A 24 -7.92 -10.02 -3.37
C ILE A 24 -8.91 -10.06 -4.50
N THR A 25 -10.07 -10.64 -4.22
CA THR A 25 -11.27 -10.48 -5.03
C THR A 25 -12.40 -10.05 -4.12
N VAL A 26 -13.08 -8.97 -4.47
CA VAL A 26 -14.21 -8.42 -3.74
C VAL A 26 -15.44 -8.54 -4.61
N GLU A 27 -16.49 -9.09 -4.01
CA GLU A 27 -17.80 -9.21 -4.60
C GLU A 27 -18.67 -8.03 -4.19
N CYS A 28 -19.31 -7.42 -5.17
CA CYS A 28 -20.26 -6.33 -5.00
C CYS A 28 -21.58 -6.71 -5.66
N PHE A 29 -22.61 -6.92 -4.85
CA PHE A 29 -23.94 -7.29 -5.31
C PHE A 29 -24.83 -6.07 -5.56
N PHE A 30 -25.48 -6.01 -6.72
CA PHE A 30 -26.45 -4.97 -7.04
C PHE A 30 -27.79 -5.59 -7.44
N THR A 31 -28.88 -5.02 -6.95
CA THR A 31 -30.26 -5.41 -7.33
C THR A 31 -30.69 -4.84 -8.69
N VAL A 32 -29.90 -3.90 -9.22
CA VAL A 32 -30.15 -3.20 -10.48
C VAL A 32 -29.04 -3.44 -11.49
N SER A 33 -29.38 -3.30 -12.77
CA SER A 33 -28.41 -3.35 -13.87
C SER A 33 -27.86 -1.95 -14.18
N GLY A 34 -26.67 -1.89 -14.75
CA GLY A 34 -26.08 -0.64 -15.25
C GLY A 34 -25.43 -0.85 -16.61
N SER A 35 -25.11 0.23 -17.32
CA SER A 35 -24.45 0.20 -18.64
C SER A 35 -22.92 0.04 -18.51
N ARG A 36 -22.33 0.70 -17.50
CA ARG A 36 -20.90 0.63 -17.17
C ARG A 36 -20.72 -0.06 -15.82
N LYS A 37 -19.57 -0.71 -15.62
CA LYS A 37 -19.09 -1.24 -14.34
C LYS A 37 -17.73 -0.64 -14.09
N TYR A 38 -17.50 -0.09 -12.91
CA TYR A 38 -16.23 0.53 -12.59
C TYR A 38 -15.73 0.09 -11.21
N PHE A 39 -14.41 0.11 -11.08
CA PHE A 39 -13.69 -0.09 -9.84
C PHE A 39 -12.73 1.07 -9.64
N CYS A 40 -12.83 1.74 -8.49
CA CYS A 40 -12.12 2.99 -8.23
C CYS A 40 -11.63 3.08 -6.79
N LYS A 41 -10.70 4.01 -6.59
CA LYS A 41 -10.17 4.39 -5.27
C LYS A 41 -10.80 5.71 -4.81
N ASP A 42 -10.94 5.88 -3.51
CA ASP A 42 -11.32 7.13 -2.85
C ASP A 42 -12.63 7.74 -3.42
N ASP A 43 -12.59 8.98 -3.92
CA ASP A 43 -13.77 9.73 -4.38
C ASP A 43 -14.25 9.35 -5.79
N CYS A 44 -13.61 8.39 -6.44
CA CYS A 44 -14.00 7.88 -7.77
C CYS A 44 -14.12 8.94 -8.86
N LYS A 45 -13.37 10.04 -8.74
CA LYS A 45 -13.10 10.93 -9.90
C LYS A 45 -12.40 10.15 -11.00
N GLU A 46 -12.46 10.67 -12.22
CA GLU A 46 -11.92 10.01 -13.42
C GLU A 46 -10.47 9.52 -13.27
N LYS A 47 -9.61 10.31 -12.62
CA LYS A 47 -8.22 9.95 -12.32
C LYS A 47 -8.04 8.76 -11.37
N TYR A 48 -9.07 8.41 -10.59
CA TYR A 48 -9.06 7.31 -9.62
C TYR A 48 -9.83 6.07 -10.09
N ILE A 49 -10.30 6.06 -11.34
CA ILE A 49 -10.84 4.84 -11.96
C ILE A 49 -9.70 3.88 -12.27
N LEU A 50 -9.67 2.78 -11.51
CA LEU A 50 -8.63 1.75 -11.59
C LEU A 50 -8.88 0.81 -12.78
N VAL A 51 -10.13 0.44 -13.03
CA VAL A 51 -10.58 -0.35 -14.18
C VAL A 51 -12.09 -0.17 -14.39
N GLU A 52 -12.54 -0.26 -15.62
CA GLU A 52 -13.96 -0.23 -15.99
C GLU A 52 -14.24 -1.11 -17.21
N THR A 53 -15.52 -1.42 -17.44
CA THR A 53 -16.00 -2.15 -18.61
C THR A 53 -17.48 -1.92 -18.85
N THR A 54 -17.91 -2.01 -20.11
CA THR A 54 -19.33 -2.10 -20.51
C THR A 54 -19.78 -3.54 -20.75
N GLY A 55 -18.84 -4.47 -20.85
CA GLY A 55 -19.09 -5.90 -21.02
C GLY A 55 -18.94 -6.70 -19.73
N ASP A 56 -18.72 -8.01 -19.87
CA ASP A 56 -18.63 -8.92 -18.73
C ASP A 56 -17.25 -8.95 -18.06
N ARG A 57 -16.21 -8.44 -18.72
CA ARG A 57 -14.83 -8.46 -18.22
C ARG A 57 -14.09 -7.18 -18.61
N GLY A 58 -13.15 -6.76 -17.78
CA GLY A 58 -12.22 -5.66 -18.05
C GLY A 58 -10.94 -5.83 -17.22
N GLN A 59 -9.83 -5.29 -17.73
CA GLN A 59 -8.55 -5.33 -17.04
C GLN A 59 -7.74 -4.08 -17.36
N LYS A 60 -7.08 -3.52 -16.35
CA LYS A 60 -6.12 -2.42 -16.48
C LYS A 60 -4.97 -2.67 -15.51
N GLY A 61 -3.81 -3.03 -16.06
CA GLY A 61 -2.65 -3.44 -15.28
C GLY A 61 -2.97 -4.59 -14.32
N ARG A 62 -2.82 -4.33 -13.02
CA ARG A 62 -3.07 -5.29 -11.92
C ARG A 62 -4.52 -5.35 -11.44
N TYR A 63 -5.39 -4.52 -12.00
CA TYR A 63 -6.81 -4.43 -11.63
C TYR A 63 -7.66 -5.20 -12.64
N ARG A 64 -8.59 -6.02 -12.16
CA ARG A 64 -9.57 -6.71 -13.02
C ARG A 64 -10.98 -6.48 -12.51
N ILE A 65 -11.91 -6.51 -13.45
CA ILE A 65 -13.34 -6.46 -13.19
C ILE A 65 -14.03 -7.58 -13.98
N ARG A 66 -14.98 -8.25 -13.34
CA ARG A 66 -15.85 -9.24 -13.97
C ARG A 66 -17.28 -8.99 -13.51
N TYR A 67 -18.21 -9.00 -14.44
CA TYR A 67 -19.62 -8.88 -14.16
C TYR A 67 -20.31 -10.23 -14.43
N LEU A 68 -21.13 -10.66 -13.47
CA LEU A 68 -22.05 -11.77 -13.63
C LEU A 68 -23.47 -11.22 -13.52
N ARG A 69 -24.22 -11.29 -14.63
CA ARG A 69 -25.61 -10.87 -14.67
C ARG A 69 -26.46 -11.80 -13.79
N GLY A 70 -27.24 -11.20 -12.89
CA GLY A 70 -28.27 -11.90 -12.13
C GLY A 70 -29.57 -12.07 -12.93
N PHE A 71 -30.43 -12.99 -12.51
CA PHE A 71 -31.77 -13.17 -13.07
C PHE A 71 -32.82 -12.92 -11.98
N PRO A 72 -33.89 -12.15 -12.24
CA PRO A 72 -34.25 -11.46 -13.48
C PRO A 72 -33.57 -10.08 -13.67
N THR A 73 -33.05 -9.47 -12.59
CA THR A 73 -32.35 -8.18 -12.62
C THR A 73 -31.10 -8.20 -11.75
N GLY A 74 -30.22 -7.21 -11.91
CA GLY A 74 -29.06 -7.05 -11.04
C GLY A 74 -27.88 -7.93 -11.42
N GLY A 75 -27.01 -8.19 -10.46
CA GLY A 75 -25.85 -9.05 -10.65
C GLY A 75 -24.71 -8.78 -9.69
N PHE A 76 -23.60 -9.45 -9.94
CA PHE A 76 -22.41 -9.40 -9.12
C PHE A 76 -21.25 -8.79 -9.91
N VAL A 77 -20.64 -7.75 -9.35
CA VAL A 77 -19.38 -7.19 -9.84
C VAL A 77 -18.26 -7.73 -8.97
N TYR A 78 -17.38 -8.51 -9.58
CA TYR A 78 -16.14 -8.98 -8.96
C TYR A 78 -15.01 -8.07 -9.36
N VAL A 79 -14.36 -7.44 -8.39
CA VAL A 79 -13.18 -6.62 -8.60
C VAL A 79 -11.98 -7.29 -7.95
N SER A 80 -10.82 -7.28 -8.61
CA SER A 80 -9.61 -7.86 -8.04
C SER A 80 -8.39 -6.97 -8.21
N ILE A 81 -7.49 -7.07 -7.22
CA ILE A 81 -6.18 -6.44 -7.21
C ILE A 81 -5.16 -7.53 -6.99
N THR A 82 -4.18 -7.63 -7.89
CA THR A 82 -3.06 -8.58 -7.76
C THR A 82 -1.78 -7.90 -7.27
N GLN A 83 -0.85 -8.64 -6.65
CA GLN A 83 0.47 -8.16 -6.19
C GLN A 83 0.40 -7.03 -5.17
N LEU A 84 -0.56 -7.11 -4.27
CA LEU A 84 -0.92 -6.08 -3.30
C LEU A 84 0.30 -5.47 -2.55
N THR A 85 0.53 -4.16 -2.68
CA THR A 85 1.60 -3.38 -2.00
C THR A 85 1.09 -2.51 -0.84
N GLN A 86 1.95 -2.04 0.06
CA GLN A 86 1.50 -1.22 1.21
C GLN A 86 0.72 0.04 0.80
N SER A 87 1.08 0.66 -0.32
CA SER A 87 0.39 1.83 -0.90
C SER A 87 -1.01 1.55 -1.45
N ASP A 88 -1.38 0.28 -1.62
CA ASP A 88 -2.74 -0.14 -1.99
C ASP A 88 -3.71 -0.07 -0.78
N SER A 89 -3.26 0.36 0.40
CA SER A 89 -4.18 0.65 1.51
C SER A 89 -5.05 1.86 1.15
N GLY A 90 -6.33 1.83 1.54
CA GLY A 90 -7.27 2.91 1.27
C GLY A 90 -8.72 2.47 1.14
N GLN A 91 -9.57 3.42 0.76
CA GLN A 91 -10.98 3.21 0.50
C GLN A 91 -11.20 2.92 -0.99
N TYR A 92 -12.06 1.97 -1.26
CA TYR A 92 -12.33 1.48 -2.60
C TYR A 92 -13.83 1.39 -2.82
N ARG A 93 -14.25 1.61 -4.07
CA ARG A 93 -15.64 1.45 -4.48
C ARG A 93 -15.73 0.69 -5.79
N CYS A 94 -16.73 -0.18 -5.84
CA CYS A 94 -17.23 -0.81 -7.05
C CYS A 94 -18.60 -0.20 -7.34
N GLY A 95 -18.88 0.16 -8.58
CA GLY A 95 -20.13 0.81 -8.93
C GLY A 95 -20.63 0.50 -10.33
N LEU A 96 -21.86 0.91 -10.56
CA LEU A 96 -22.55 0.78 -11.84
C LEU A 96 -22.92 2.17 -12.34
N ASP A 97 -22.67 2.46 -13.61
CA ASP A 97 -23.28 3.64 -14.21
C ASP A 97 -24.73 3.34 -14.58
N ARG A 98 -25.62 4.25 -14.23
CA ARG A 98 -27.00 4.23 -14.71
C ARG A 98 -27.31 5.52 -15.47
N PRO A 99 -27.82 5.42 -16.71
CA PRO A 99 -28.34 6.60 -17.39
C PRO A 99 -29.42 7.27 -16.55
N PHE A 100 -29.30 8.58 -16.35
CA PHE A 100 -30.33 9.43 -15.71
C PHE A 100 -30.65 9.12 -14.23
N LEU A 101 -29.88 8.26 -13.55
CA LEU A 101 -30.07 7.93 -12.13
C LEU A 101 -28.74 7.98 -11.38
N PRO A 102 -28.75 8.17 -10.05
CA PRO A 102 -27.53 8.07 -9.25
C PRO A 102 -26.91 6.68 -9.36
N ASP A 103 -25.59 6.64 -9.47
CA ASP A 103 -24.83 5.41 -9.61
C ASP A 103 -24.80 4.64 -8.28
N PRO A 104 -25.31 3.39 -8.23
CA PRO A 104 -25.17 2.58 -7.04
C PRO A 104 -23.72 2.12 -6.92
N TYR A 105 -23.17 2.24 -5.72
CA TYR A 105 -21.84 1.76 -5.40
C TYR A 105 -21.83 1.02 -4.06
N GLN A 106 -20.86 0.13 -3.89
CA GLN A 106 -20.52 -0.45 -2.60
C GLN A 106 -19.10 -0.08 -2.24
N GLU A 107 -18.91 0.23 -0.97
CA GLU A 107 -17.64 0.68 -0.44
C GLU A 107 -17.00 -0.40 0.43
N PHE A 108 -15.69 -0.54 0.29
CA PHE A 108 -14.88 -1.36 1.17
C PHE A 108 -13.51 -0.73 1.41
N ARG A 109 -12.87 -1.13 2.49
CA ARG A 109 -11.54 -0.64 2.88
C ARG A 109 -10.54 -1.77 2.82
N ILE A 110 -9.36 -1.48 2.29
CA ILE A 110 -8.20 -2.36 2.38
C ILE A 110 -7.26 -1.78 3.43
N ILE A 111 -7.04 -2.52 4.51
CA ILE A 111 -6.02 -2.21 5.51
C ILE A 111 -5.04 -3.36 5.48
N LYS A 112 -3.82 -3.14 5.03
CA LYS A 112 -2.82 -4.20 5.17
C LYS A 112 -2.28 -4.20 6.58
N VAL A 113 -2.35 -5.35 7.22
CA VAL A 113 -1.55 -5.63 8.40
C VAL A 113 -0.12 -5.82 7.90
N PHE A 114 0.81 -5.09 8.49
CA PHE A 114 2.23 -5.36 8.34
C PHE A 114 2.50 -6.80 8.80
N THR A 115 2.51 -7.76 7.89
CA THR A 115 3.14 -9.06 8.17
C THR A 115 4.61 -8.93 7.83
N ASP A 116 5.30 -8.07 8.56
CA ASP A 116 6.77 -8.05 8.72
C ASP A 116 7.19 -7.05 9.81
N SER A 117 6.62 -7.18 11.01
CA SER A 117 7.11 -6.41 12.18
C SER A 117 7.18 -7.20 13.49
N LEU A 118 6.83 -8.49 13.50
CA LEU A 118 7.15 -9.37 14.63
C LEU A 118 8.06 -10.55 14.26
N SER A 119 8.48 -10.68 13.00
CA SER A 119 9.52 -11.65 12.59
C SER A 119 10.70 -11.03 11.83
N HIS A 120 10.58 -9.78 11.35
CA HIS A 120 11.68 -9.03 10.73
C HIS A 120 12.27 -7.93 11.64
N PHE A 121 11.88 -7.89 12.92
CA PHE A 121 12.66 -7.20 13.96
C PHE A 121 13.69 -8.16 14.58
N SER A 122 14.27 -9.04 13.75
CA SER A 122 15.26 -10.03 14.14
C SER A 122 16.61 -9.67 13.51
N GLN A 123 17.47 -9.10 14.34
CA GLN A 123 18.93 -9.01 14.26
C GLN A 123 19.67 -8.12 13.24
N GLN A 124 19.15 -7.77 12.05
CA GLN A 124 19.98 -7.03 11.07
C GLN A 124 19.91 -5.49 11.12
N ASP A 125 18.82 -4.88 11.57
CA ASP A 125 18.73 -3.41 11.74
C ASP A 125 19.38 -2.89 13.03
N PHE A 126 19.77 -3.79 13.95
CA PHE A 126 20.59 -3.42 15.11
C PHE A 126 22.01 -3.03 14.70
N PHE A 127 22.59 -3.65 13.66
CA PHE A 127 23.97 -3.40 13.27
C PHE A 127 24.20 -2.05 12.55
N LEU A 128 23.17 -1.48 11.90
CA LEU A 128 23.27 -0.16 11.29
C LEU A 128 22.97 0.98 12.28
N SER A 129 22.08 0.76 13.26
CA SER A 129 21.77 1.76 14.28
C SER A 129 22.90 1.90 15.32
N VAL A 130 23.58 0.81 15.67
CA VAL A 130 24.73 0.85 16.59
C VAL A 130 25.93 1.60 15.96
N CYS A 131 26.07 1.61 14.63
CA CYS A 131 27.17 2.34 13.98
C CYS A 131 27.00 3.87 14.01
N CYS A 132 25.76 4.38 13.97
CA CYS A 132 25.50 5.82 14.02
C CYS A 132 25.59 6.41 15.44
N CYS A 133 25.31 5.61 16.48
CA CYS A 133 25.37 6.11 17.86
C CYS A 133 26.80 6.17 18.44
N PHE A 134 27.76 5.39 17.93
CA PHE A 134 29.14 5.41 18.44
C PHE A 134 30.00 6.59 17.96
N PHE A 135 29.56 7.38 16.96
CA PHE A 135 30.28 8.58 16.53
C PHE A 135 29.88 9.87 17.27
N VAL A 136 29.10 9.78 18.36
CA VAL A 136 29.01 10.86 19.35
C VAL A 136 29.99 10.57 20.49
N SER A 137 31.29 10.47 20.16
CA SER A 137 32.35 10.53 21.17
C SER A 137 32.96 11.92 21.14
N THR A 138 32.50 12.74 22.07
CA THR A 138 33.18 13.96 22.49
C THR A 138 34.61 13.61 22.91
N LYS A 139 35.64 14.26 22.33
CA LYS A 139 36.95 14.36 22.98
C LYS A 139 37.17 15.77 23.52
N PRO A 140 37.45 15.92 24.82
CA PRO A 140 37.79 17.19 25.44
C PRO A 140 39.26 17.56 25.23
N LYS A 141 39.49 18.85 25.48
CA LYS A 141 40.69 19.67 25.45
C LYS A 141 41.87 19.06 26.24
N GLY A 142 43.07 19.08 25.66
CA GLY A 142 44.32 18.70 26.33
C GLY A 142 45.54 19.14 25.53
N GLU A 143 46.21 20.17 26.05
CA GLU A 143 47.36 20.89 25.52
C GLU A 143 48.68 20.27 26.04
N ALA A 144 49.65 20.00 25.16
CA ALA A 144 51.08 19.87 25.50
C ALA A 144 51.95 19.79 24.23
N THR A 145 52.57 20.92 23.90
CA THR A 145 53.99 21.12 23.49
C THR A 145 54.79 19.94 22.89
N GLY A 146 55.42 20.17 21.73
CA GLY A 146 56.54 19.35 21.24
C GLY A 146 56.98 19.64 19.81
N ASN A 147 58.15 20.25 19.65
CA ASN A 147 58.70 20.85 18.43
C ASN A 147 59.29 19.85 17.40
N THR A 148 59.21 20.26 16.12
CA THR A 148 60.17 20.16 14.99
C THR A 148 60.92 18.84 14.74
N HIS A 149 60.88 18.31 13.50
CA HIS A 149 62.07 18.08 12.65
C HIS A 149 61.73 17.43 11.27
N ASN A 150 62.42 17.95 10.26
CA ASN A 150 62.42 17.75 8.81
C ASN A 150 62.36 16.32 8.20
N PHE A 151 61.83 16.29 6.97
CA PHE A 151 62.07 15.35 5.86
C PHE A 151 63.55 14.92 5.68
N PRO A 152 63.83 13.69 5.16
CA PRO A 152 64.07 13.45 3.70
C PRO A 152 63.37 12.18 3.15
N PHE A 153 62.92 12.11 1.89
CA PHE A 153 63.61 11.78 0.61
C PHE A 153 63.73 10.26 0.28
N LEU A 154 63.02 9.86 -0.79
CA LEU A 154 63.22 8.79 -1.80
C LEU A 154 63.79 7.39 -1.42
N THR A 155 63.17 6.32 -1.94
CA THR A 155 63.71 5.52 -3.09
C THR A 155 62.78 4.38 -3.55
N GLU A 156 62.52 4.40 -4.87
CA GLU A 156 62.34 3.33 -5.87
C GLU A 156 62.56 1.83 -5.50
N ASN A 157 61.66 0.94 -5.94
CA ASN A 157 61.83 -0.08 -7.01
C ASN A 157 61.00 -1.38 -6.84
N ARG A 158 60.05 -1.59 -7.77
CA ARG A 158 60.00 -2.66 -8.80
C ARG A 158 59.90 -4.15 -8.41
N ARG A 159 58.77 -4.79 -8.82
CA ARG A 159 58.61 -5.93 -9.78
C ARG A 159 57.20 -6.55 -9.55
N THR A 160 56.25 -6.43 -10.47
CA THR A 160 55.98 -7.32 -11.63
C THR A 160 55.89 -8.80 -11.22
N ILE A 161 54.68 -9.38 -11.22
CA ILE A 161 54.06 -10.17 -12.30
C ILE A 161 52.57 -9.82 -12.32
#